data_AF-X1IE48-F1
#
_entry.id   AF-X1IE48-F1
#
_cell.length_a   1.000
_cell.length_b   1.000
_cell.length_c   1.000
_cell.angle_alpha   90.00
_cell.angle_beta   90.00
_cell.angle_gamma   90.00
#
_symmetry.space_group_name_H-M   'P 1'
#
loop_
_entity.id
_entity.type
_entity.pdbx_description
1 polymer ?
#
loop_
_entity_poly.entity_id
_entity_poly.type
_entity_poly.pdbx_seq_one_letter_code
_entity_poly.pdbx_strand_id
1 'polypeptide(L)' 'NEDDLEDLEEETSRRFGRLPPAGRDFFAAARLRIDCKRRGIVRLDVGPEAVAATFLPGRLPKSRARSLQRDGDR' A
#
# COMPACT_ATOMS: atom_id res chain seq x y z
N ASN A 1 9.08 3.65 11.91
CA ASN A 1 8.79 4.72 10.91
C ASN A 1 9.63 4.37 9.67
N GLU A 2 9.99 5.30 8.80
CA GLU A 2 10.81 4.97 7.62
C GLU A 2 12.28 4.74 8.00
N ASP A 3 12.83 5.64 8.83
CA ASP A 3 14.20 5.55 9.35
C ASP A 3 14.43 4.23 10.11
N ASP A 4 13.53 3.85 11.04
CA ASP A 4 13.65 2.59 11.79
C ASP A 4 13.67 1.35 10.87
N LEU A 5 12.98 1.42 9.73
CA LEU A 5 12.91 0.31 8.77
C LEU A 5 14.21 0.21 7.96
N GLU A 6 14.78 1.36 7.62
CA GLU A 6 16.04 1.47 6.89
C GLU A 6 17.21 0.97 7.76
N ASP A 7 17.26 1.39 9.02
CA ASP A 7 18.20 0.88 10.03
C ASP A 7 18.13 -0.65 10.18
N LEU A 8 16.90 -1.19 10.19
CA LEU A 8 16.69 -2.64 10.30
C LEU A 8 17.16 -3.38 9.03
N GLU A 9 16.96 -2.82 7.84
CA GLU A 9 17.41 -3.41 6.57
C GLU A 9 18.94 -3.43 6.48
N GLU A 10 19.58 -2.33 6.85
CA GLU A 10 21.04 -2.22 6.90
C GLU A 10 21.61 -3.21 7.91
N GLU A 11 21.06 -3.25 9.13
CA GLU A 11 21.55 -4.15 10.16
C GLU A 11 21.37 -5.63 9.79
N THR A 12 20.25 -5.97 9.17
CA THR A 12 20.01 -7.32 8.66
C THR A 12 21.04 -7.68 7.60
N SER A 13 21.32 -6.75 6.68
CA SER A 13 22.32 -6.97 5.63
C SER A 13 23.74 -7.09 6.19
N ARG A 14 24.06 -6.33 7.24
CA ARG A 14 25.35 -6.38 7.94
C ARG A 14 25.55 -7.71 8.67
N ARG A 15 24.49 -8.24 9.31
CA ARG A 15 24.56 -9.49 10.09
C ARG A 15 24.51 -10.75 9.24
N PHE A 16 23.71 -10.74 8.18
CA PHE A 16 23.38 -11.94 7.41
C PHE A 16 23.87 -11.89 5.96
N GLY A 17 24.48 -10.78 5.55
CA GLY A 17 24.94 -10.56 4.18
C GLY A 17 23.82 -10.12 3.24
N ARG A 18 24.03 -10.33 1.93
CA ARG A 18 23.09 -9.87 0.91
C ARG A 18 21.72 -10.52 1.07
N LEU A 19 20.69 -9.70 1.24
CA LEU A 19 19.31 -10.19 1.31
C LEU A 19 18.91 -10.97 0.04
N PRO A 20 18.30 -12.15 0.19
CA PRO A 20 17.66 -12.86 -0.92
C PRO A 20 16.48 -12.03 -1.46
N PRO A 21 15.96 -12.34 -2.67
CA PRO A 21 14.85 -11.59 -3.28
C PRO A 21 13.65 -11.39 -2.34
N ALA A 22 13.18 -12.46 -1.68
CA ALA A 22 12.08 -12.39 -0.73
C ALA A 22 12.34 -11.44 0.46
N GLY A 23 13.60 -11.30 0.89
CA GLY A 23 13.98 -10.34 1.94
C GLY A 23 13.89 -8.89 1.45
N ARG A 24 14.30 -8.63 0.21
CA ARG A 24 14.15 -7.29 -0.41
C ARG A 24 12.69 -6.94 -0.60
N ASP A 25 11.89 -7.90 -1.06
CA ASP A 25 10.44 -7.72 -1.26
C ASP A 25 9.74 -7.42 0.07
N PHE A 26 10.18 -8.04 1.17
CA PHE A 26 9.68 -7.74 2.51
C PHE A 26 9.91 -6.27 2.90
N PHE A 27 11.14 -5.75 2.78
CA PHE A 27 11.44 -4.35 3.11
C PHE A 27 10.72 -3.37 2.17
N ALA A 28 10.61 -3.70 0.88
CA ALA A 28 9.83 -2.92 -0.08
C ALA A 28 8.33 -2.86 0.29
N ALA A 29 7.74 -4.00 0.66
CA ALA A 29 6.35 -4.05 1.11
C ALA A 29 6.12 -3.29 2.43
N ALA A 30 7.10 -3.31 3.34
CA ALA A 30 7.06 -2.56 4.59
C ALA A 30 7.13 -1.04 4.35
N ARG A 31 8.00 -0.56 3.46
CA ARG A 31 8.02 0.87 3.03
C ARG A 31 6.69 1.26 2.40
N LEU A 32 6.16 0.45 1.48
CA LEU A 32 4.84 0.68 0.87
C LEU A 32 3.72 0.75 1.91
N ARG A 33 3.76 -0.09 2.95
CA ARG A 33 2.78 -0.07 4.06
C ARG A 33 2.86 1.23 4.86
N ILE A 34 4.05 1.76 5.14
CA ILE A 34 4.24 3.04 5.83
C ILE A 34 3.60 4.17 5.02
N ASP A 35 3.83 4.19 3.71
CA ASP A 35 3.24 5.20 2.82
C ASP A 35 1.72 5.09 2.70
N CYS A 36 1.19 3.88 2.61
CA CYS A 36 -0.25 3.64 2.66
C CYS A 36 -0.86 4.23 3.93
N LYS A 37 -0.23 3.97 5.09
CA LYS A 37 -0.67 4.51 6.38
C LYS A 37 -0.66 6.04 6.39
N ARG A 38 0.41 6.69 5.91
CA ARG A 38 0.51 8.15 5.80
C ARG A 38 -0.62 8.75 4.95
N ARG A 39 -1.08 8.02 3.93
CA ARG A 39 -2.15 8.41 3.00
C ARG A 39 -3.56 7.98 3.45
N GLY A 40 -3.69 7.32 4.61
CA GLY A 40 -4.97 6.82 5.10
C GLY A 40 -5.53 5.61 4.33
N ILE A 41 -4.68 4.90 3.59
CA ILE A 41 -5.00 3.61 2.95
C ILE A 41 -4.88 2.51 4.00
N VAL A 42 -5.96 1.75 4.20
CA VAL A 42 -6.03 0.64 5.17
C VAL A 42 -5.78 -0.72 4.53
N ARG A 43 -6.01 -0.84 3.23
CA ARG A 43 -5.81 -2.07 2.45
C ARG A 43 -5.47 -1.71 1.01
N LEU A 44 -4.51 -2.42 0.45
CA LEU A 44 -4.09 -2.32 -0.94
C LEU A 44 -4.14 -3.73 -1.55
N ASP A 45 -5.00 -3.91 -2.54
CA ASP A 45 -5.12 -5.15 -3.30
C ASP A 45 -4.47 -4.96 -4.66
N VAL A 46 -3.50 -5.82 -4.98
CA VAL A 46 -2.73 -5.74 -6.21
C VAL A 46 -2.94 -7.03 -6.99
N GLY A 47 -3.49 -6.91 -8.19
CA GLY A 47 -3.53 -7.96 -9.20
C GLY A 47 -2.70 -7.56 -10.43
N PRO A 48 -2.51 -8.48 -11.39
CA PRO A 48 -1.73 -8.20 -12.60
C PRO A 48 -2.32 -7.06 -13.45
N GLU A 49 -3.64 -6.95 -13.50
CA GLU A 49 -4.35 -5.98 -14.36
C GLU A 49 -4.78 -4.70 -13.62
N ALA A 50 -4.85 -4.74 -12.29
CA ALA A 50 -5.47 -3.66 -11.52
C ALA A 50 -4.96 -3.58 -10.08
N VAL A 51 -5.06 -2.37 -9.51
CA VAL A 51 -4.79 -2.08 -8.10
C VAL A 51 -5.99 -1.39 -7.48
N ALA A 52 -6.42 -1.85 -6.30
CA ALA A 52 -7.49 -1.24 -5.53
C ALA A 52 -6.98 -0.82 -4.14
N ALA A 53 -7.29 0.42 -3.74
CA ALA A 53 -6.98 0.95 -2.42
C ALA A 53 -8.26 1.21 -1.63
N THR A 54 -8.34 0.66 -0.42
CA THR A 54 -9.39 0.98 0.56
C THR A 54 -8.85 2.03 1.53
N PHE A 55 -9.62 3.08 1.77
CA PHE A 55 -9.23 4.18 2.66
C PHE A 55 -10.01 4.16 3.97
N LEU A 56 -9.46 4.76 5.03
CA LEU A 56 -10.19 5.03 6.27
C LEU A 56 -11.47 5.84 5.97
N PRO A 57 -12.60 5.56 6.64
CA PRO A 57 -13.80 6.38 6.55
C PRO A 57 -13.47 7.87 6.78
N GLY A 58 -14.00 8.75 5.92
CA GLY A 58 -13.77 10.20 5.99
C GLY A 58 -12.43 10.69 5.43
N ARG A 59 -11.53 9.81 4.97
CA ARG A 59 -10.28 10.20 4.28
C ARG A 59 -10.43 10.32 2.76
N LEU A 60 -11.53 9.84 2.20
CA LEU A 60 -11.86 10.07 0.81
C LEU A 60 -12.62 11.39 0.66
N PRO A 61 -12.23 12.27 -0.28
CA PRO A 61 -13.11 13.33 -0.72
C PRO A 61 -14.43 12.70 -1.19
N LYS A 62 -15.57 13.32 -0.87
CA LYS A 62 -16.84 12.91 -1.46
C LYS A 62 -16.66 12.89 -2.98
N SER A 63 -16.85 11.74 -3.61
CA SER A 63 -16.72 11.64 -5.06
C SER A 63 -17.72 12.60 -5.69
N ARG A 64 -17.27 13.43 -6.64
CA ARG A 64 -18.16 14.18 -7.53
C ARG A 64 -18.60 13.31 -8.71
N ALA A 65 -18.65 11.99 -8.52
CA ALA A 65 -19.13 11.10 -9.56
C ALA A 65 -20.61 11.45 -9.80
N ARG A 66 -20.96 11.73 -11.06
CA ARG A 66 -22.36 11.92 -11.44
C ARG A 66 -23.12 10.68 -11.02
N SER A 67 -24.29 10.86 -10.43
CA SER A 67 -25.20 9.78 -10.08
C SER A 67 -25.35 8.87 -11.31
N LEU A 68 -24.95 7.61 -11.19
CA LEU A 68 -25.19 6.64 -12.25
C LEU A 68 -26.70 6.41 -12.31
N GLN A 69 -27.33 6.92 -13.35
CA GLN A 69 -28.73 6.62 -13.64
C GLN A 69 -28.80 5.20 -14.20
N ARG A 70 -29.57 4.34 -13.52
CA ARG A 70 -29.89 3.01 -14.01
C ARG A 70 -30.89 3.15 -15.15
N ASP A 71 -30.42 2.99 -16.38
CA ASP A 71 -31.30 2.89 -17.54
C ASP A 71 -31.69 1.43 -17.73
N GLY A 72 -32.97 1.13 -17.56
CA GLY A 72 -33.47 -0.24 -17.59
C GLY A 72 -34.86 -0.33 -16.99
N ASP A 73 -35.86 -0.08 -17.83
CA ASP A 73 -37.25 -0.41 -17.57
C ASP A 73 -37.41 -1.94 -17.66
N ARG A 74 -38.10 -2.52 -16.69
CA ARG A 74 -38.37 -3.97 -16.61
C ARG A 74 -39.53 -4.35 -17.50
#